data_AF-A0A0K2B6S6-F1
#
_entry.id   AF-A0A0K2B6S6-F1
#
_cell.length_a   1.000
_cell.length_b   1.000
_cell.length_c   1.000
_cell.angle_alpha   90.00
_cell.angle_beta   90.00
_cell.angle_gamma   90.00
#
_symmetry.space_group_name_H-M   'P 1'
#
loop_
_entity.id
_entity.type
_entity.pdbx_description
1 polymer ?
#
loop_
_entity_poly.entity_id
_entity_poly.type
_entity_poly.pdbx_seq_one_letter_code
_entity_poly.pdbx_strand_id
1 'polypeptide(L)'
;MSAEPAHTGPDPGDGCTATVFAFRRPRRTRRHQEAAMPEPSGDLTPQQRLAATIEKAFADHRRTLTDEDTAEAFLISLSLMRRTLDGALAQGLIDKPAHADLVGMLDGMAAAPGLLA
;
A
#
# COMPACT_ATOMS: atom_id res chain seq x y z
N MET A 1 -50.80 -24.69 -32.74
CA MET A 1 -52.18 -24.64 -32.18
C MET A 1 -52.18 -23.62 -31.07
N SER A 2 -52.97 -22.57 -31.26
CA SER A 2 -53.28 -21.51 -30.31
C SER A 2 -54.11 -22.03 -29.14
N ALA A 3 -53.98 -21.40 -27.96
CA ALA A 3 -55.07 -20.82 -27.19
C ALA A 3 -54.57 -20.38 -25.79
N GLU A 4 -54.45 -19.06 -25.61
CA GLU A 4 -54.94 -18.39 -24.40
C GLU A 4 -56.48 -18.51 -24.40
N PRO A 5 -57.16 -18.58 -23.25
CA PRO A 5 -57.65 -17.35 -22.60
C PRO A 5 -57.67 -17.50 -21.05
N ALA A 6 -58.06 -16.56 -20.19
CA ALA A 6 -58.88 -15.38 -20.37
C ALA A 6 -58.59 -14.36 -19.24
N HIS A 7 -58.75 -13.09 -19.61
CA HIS A 7 -58.87 -11.93 -18.72
C HIS A 7 -60.04 -12.02 -17.74
N THR A 8 -59.90 -11.44 -16.55
CA THR A 8 -60.97 -10.74 -15.81
C THR A 8 -60.34 -9.70 -14.86
N GLY A 9 -60.44 -8.41 -15.20
CA GLY A 9 -60.49 -7.30 -14.20
C GLY A 9 -61.92 -7.17 -13.65
N PRO A 10 -62.26 -6.30 -12.66
CA PRO A 10 -61.85 -4.88 -12.51
C PRO A 10 -61.43 -4.47 -11.06
N ASP A 11 -60.48 -3.55 -10.85
CA ASP A 11 -60.64 -2.08 -10.63
C ASP A 11 -60.67 -1.70 -9.11
N PRO A 12 -60.75 -0.42 -8.72
CA PRO A 12 -59.65 0.47 -8.37
C PRO A 12 -59.55 0.71 -6.85
N GLY A 13 -58.33 0.85 -6.35
CA GLY A 13 -58.07 1.25 -4.96
C GLY A 13 -57.09 2.40 -4.94
N ASP A 14 -57.67 3.60 -4.93
CA ASP A 14 -57.16 4.83 -4.33
C ASP A 14 -55.77 4.77 -3.69
N GLY A 15 -54.89 5.65 -4.15
CA GLY A 15 -53.59 5.81 -3.51
C GLY A 15 -52.72 6.86 -4.15
N CYS A 16 -53.31 8.00 -4.53
CA CYS A 16 -52.56 9.17 -4.92
C CYS A 16 -51.69 9.63 -3.73
N THR A 17 -50.38 9.39 -3.79
CA THR A 17 -49.38 10.26 -3.16
C THR A 17 -48.01 10.03 -3.81
N ALA A 18 -47.81 10.65 -4.97
CA ALA A 18 -46.47 10.88 -5.49
C ALA A 18 -45.80 11.96 -4.61
N THR A 19 -45.20 11.55 -3.49
CA THR A 19 -44.31 12.43 -2.75
C THR A 19 -42.98 12.50 -3.49
N VAL A 20 -42.81 13.57 -4.27
CA VAL A 20 -41.52 13.98 -4.81
C VAL A 20 -40.65 14.43 -3.64
N PHE A 21 -39.90 13.49 -3.08
CA PHE A 21 -38.81 13.82 -2.16
C PHE A 21 -37.63 14.33 -2.97
N ALA A 22 -37.61 15.65 -3.18
CA ALA A 22 -36.43 16.38 -3.59
C ALA A 22 -35.40 16.41 -2.44
N PHE A 23 -34.71 15.29 -2.21
CA PHE A 23 -33.54 15.29 -1.34
C PHE A 23 -32.30 15.67 -2.15
N ARG A 24 -31.93 16.94 -1.99
CA ARG A 24 -30.61 17.47 -2.32
C ARG A 24 -29.53 16.52 -1.77
N ARG A 25 -28.64 16.12 -2.67
CA ARG A 25 -27.40 15.38 -2.42
C ARG A 25 -26.71 15.87 -1.13
N PRO A 26 -26.46 15.01 -0.12
CA PRO A 26 -25.30 15.23 0.71
C PRO A 26 -24.10 14.88 -0.17
N ARG A 27 -23.36 15.90 -0.61
CA ARG A 27 -21.95 15.72 -0.99
C ARG A 27 -21.31 15.02 0.20
N ARG A 28 -21.08 13.72 0.09
CA ARG A 28 -20.04 13.03 0.85
C ARG A 28 -18.75 13.73 0.43
N THR A 29 -18.40 14.79 1.13
CA THR A 29 -16.99 15.06 1.39
C THR A 29 -16.52 13.88 2.23
N ARG A 30 -16.24 12.77 1.53
CA ARG A 30 -15.16 11.89 1.92
C ARG A 30 -13.94 12.79 1.81
N ARG A 31 -13.74 13.60 2.86
CA ARG A 31 -12.43 14.03 3.28
C ARG A 31 -11.72 12.69 3.38
N HIS A 32 -11.03 12.31 2.31
CA HIS A 32 -9.77 11.64 2.47
C HIS A 32 -9.10 12.55 3.49
N GLN A 33 -9.22 12.16 4.75
CA GLN A 33 -8.17 12.39 5.71
C GLN A 33 -7.03 11.56 5.12
N GLU A 34 -6.44 12.13 4.06
CA GLU A 34 -5.04 12.05 3.79
C GLU A 34 -4.48 12.42 5.14
N ALA A 35 -4.13 11.40 5.91
CA ALA A 35 -3.24 11.57 7.03
C ALA A 35 -2.05 12.24 6.36
N ALA A 36 -2.01 13.57 6.45
CA ALA A 36 -0.81 14.32 6.26
C ALA A 36 0.11 13.71 7.30
N MET A 37 0.90 12.73 6.85
CA MET A 37 1.99 12.22 7.65
C MET A 37 2.73 13.47 8.10
N PRO A 38 3.06 13.60 9.38
CA PRO A 38 3.82 14.74 9.84
C PRO A 38 5.07 14.80 8.94
N GLU A 39 5.15 15.84 8.12
CA GLU A 39 6.40 16.23 7.46
C GLU A 39 7.42 16.24 8.60
N PRO A 40 8.45 15.38 8.58
CA PRO A 40 9.35 15.24 9.71
C PRO A 40 10.04 16.60 9.91
N SER A 41 9.50 17.34 10.87
CA SER A 41 9.89 18.70 11.20
C SER A 41 11.10 18.59 12.13
N GLY A 42 12.23 18.24 11.53
CA GLY A 42 13.52 18.06 12.19
C GLY A 42 14.55 17.56 11.18
N ASP A 43 15.81 17.91 11.41
CA ASP A 43 16.96 17.44 10.62
C ASP A 43 17.11 15.91 10.72
N LEU A 44 16.27 15.17 9.99
CA LEU A 44 16.43 13.73 9.85
C LEU A 44 17.79 13.45 9.22
N THR A 45 18.52 12.52 9.83
CA THR A 45 19.74 12.00 9.23
C THR A 45 19.41 11.36 7.87
N PRO A 46 20.37 11.30 6.93
CA PRO A 46 20.16 10.63 5.65
C PRO A 46 19.60 9.20 5.79
N GLN A 47 20.02 8.48 6.83
CA GLN A 47 19.58 7.12 7.15
C GLN A 47 18.11 7.08 7.59
N GLN A 48 17.67 8.03 8.41
CA GLN A 48 16.25 8.14 8.79
C GLN A 48 15.35 8.49 7.60
N ARG A 49 15.84 9.31 6.67
CA ARG A 49 15.11 9.62 5.42
C ARG A 49 14.98 8.39 4.52
N LEU A 50 16.04 7.60 4.42
CA LEU A 50 16.00 6.32 3.70
C LEU A 50 15.00 5.36 4.36
N ALA A 51 15.06 5.20 5.69
CA ALA A 51 14.15 4.35 6.43
C ALA A 51 12.68 4.75 6.21
N ALA A 52 12.36 6.05 6.28
CA ALA A 52 11.02 6.55 5.98
C ALA A 52 10.58 6.31 4.53
N THR A 53 11.51 6.38 3.57
CA THR A 53 11.23 6.07 2.15
C THR A 53 10.91 4.59 1.97
N ILE A 54 11.66 3.71 2.62
CA ILE A 54 11.40 2.26 2.58
C ILE A 54 10.06 1.97 3.27
N GLU A 55 9.80 2.55 4.45
CA GLU A 55 8.51 2.39 5.15
C GLU A 55 7.33 2.78 4.27
N LYS A 56 7.44 3.90 3.55
CA LYS A 56 6.41 4.34 2.60
C LYS A 56 6.16 3.29 1.51
N ALA A 57 7.20 2.66 0.98
CA ALA A 57 7.05 1.60 -0.01
C ALA A 57 6.33 0.36 0.57
N PHE A 58 6.55 0.01 1.84
CA PHE A 58 5.80 -1.05 2.50
C PHE A 58 4.34 -0.66 2.77
N ALA A 59 4.10 0.60 3.14
CA ALA A 59 2.76 1.12 3.39
C ALA A 59 1.85 1.04 2.15
N ASP A 60 2.40 1.24 0.94
CA ASP A 60 1.67 1.06 -0.33
C ASP A 60 1.13 -0.37 -0.51
N HIS A 61 1.76 -1.36 0.14
CA HIS A 61 1.35 -2.76 0.16
C HIS A 61 0.58 -3.16 1.44
N ARG A 62 0.14 -2.18 2.25
CA ARG A 62 -0.51 -2.39 3.56
C ARG A 62 0.34 -3.23 4.52
N ARG A 63 1.65 -3.07 4.46
CA ARG A 63 2.63 -3.65 5.37
C ARG A 63 3.39 -2.50 6.05
N THR A 64 4.12 -2.81 7.12
CA THR A 64 4.98 -1.84 7.82
C THR A 64 6.23 -2.55 8.30
N LEU A 65 7.37 -1.88 8.28
CA LEU A 65 8.61 -2.42 8.84
C LEU A 65 8.64 -2.37 10.37
N THR A 66 7.64 -1.76 11.01
CA THR A 66 7.47 -1.81 12.47
C THR A 66 6.83 -3.13 12.94
N ASP A 67 6.21 -3.87 12.03
CA ASP A 67 5.70 -5.23 12.27
C ASP A 67 6.86 -6.23 12.22
N GLU A 68 7.00 -7.05 13.27
CA GLU A 68 8.14 -7.94 13.46
C GLU A 68 8.29 -8.97 12.32
N ASP A 69 7.18 -9.60 11.92
CA ASP A 69 7.17 -10.57 10.81
C ASP A 69 7.60 -9.93 9.49
N THR A 70 7.13 -8.71 9.23
CA THR A 70 7.48 -7.97 8.01
C THR A 70 8.94 -7.51 8.04
N ALA A 71 9.44 -7.05 9.18
CA ALA A 71 10.84 -6.67 9.36
C ALA A 71 11.77 -7.87 9.17
N GLU A 72 11.43 -9.03 9.75
CA GLU A 72 12.20 -10.26 9.59
C GLU A 72 12.25 -10.69 8.12
N ALA A 73 11.11 -10.74 7.43
CA ALA A 73 11.05 -11.10 6.01
C ALA A 73 11.88 -10.15 5.14
N PHE A 74 11.88 -8.85 5.45
CA PHE A 74 12.71 -7.86 4.77
C PHE A 74 14.20 -8.14 4.97
N LEU A 75 14.65 -8.36 6.21
CA LEU A 75 16.05 -8.65 6.52
C LEU A 75 16.55 -9.97 5.92
N ILE A 76 15.70 -11.00 5.88
CA ILE A 76 15.99 -12.25 5.17
C ILE A 76 16.19 -11.97 3.67
N SER A 77 15.33 -11.15 3.07
CA SER A 77 15.43 -10.80 1.66
C SER A 77 16.72 -10.04 1.34
N LEU A 78 17.12 -9.08 2.17
CA LEU A 78 18.41 -8.38 2.03
C LEU A 78 19.59 -9.36 2.13
N SER A 79 19.52 -10.32 3.07
CA SER A 79 20.55 -11.35 3.24
C SER A 79 20.70 -12.25 2.00
N LEU A 80 19.59 -12.59 1.34
CA LEU A 80 19.60 -13.32 0.07
C LEU A 80 20.21 -12.51 -1.07
N MET A 81 19.91 -11.21 -1.15
CA MET A 81 20.52 -10.32 -2.15
C MET A 81 22.02 -10.19 -1.94
N ARG A 82 22.49 -10.07 -0.70
CA ARG A 82 23.93 -10.05 -0.38
C ARG A 82 24.66 -11.29 -0.90
N ARG A 83 24.10 -12.48 -0.67
CA ARG A 83 24.66 -13.74 -1.20
C ARG A 83 24.68 -13.78 -2.72
N THR A 84 23.68 -13.20 -3.37
CA THR A 84 23.64 -13.07 -4.84
C THR A 84 24.79 -12.19 -5.33
N LEU A 85 25.07 -11.07 -4.66
CA LEU A 85 26.20 -10.20 -4.99
C LEU A 85 27.55 -10.89 -4.78
N ASP A 86 27.70 -11.65 -3.70
CA ASP A 86 28.91 -12.45 -3.45
C ASP A 86 29.13 -13.47 -4.59
N GLY A 87 28.05 -14.12 -5.04
CA GLY A 87 28.08 -15.02 -6.19
C GLY A 87 28.45 -14.30 -7.50
N ALA A 88 27.92 -13.10 -7.73
CA ALA A 88 28.22 -12.30 -8.91
C ALA A 88 29.70 -11.86 -8.95
N LEU A 89 30.27 -11.47 -7.81
CA LEU A 89 31.69 -11.16 -7.68
C LEU A 89 32.56 -12.40 -7.96
N ALA A 90 32.21 -13.55 -7.37
CA ALA A 90 32.94 -14.79 -7.58
C ALA A 90 32.94 -15.26 -9.04
N GLN A 91 31.86 -14.96 -9.78
CA GLN A 91 31.74 -15.24 -11.21
C GLN A 91 32.38 -14.16 -12.10
N GLY A 92 32.89 -13.07 -11.52
CA GLY A 92 33.47 -11.96 -12.27
C GLY A 92 32.45 -11.11 -13.04
N LEU A 93 31.16 -11.17 -12.69
CA LEU A 93 30.10 -10.35 -13.29
C LEU A 93 30.14 -8.90 -12.80
N ILE A 94 30.67 -8.69 -11.59
CA ILE A 94 30.93 -7.38 -10.99
C ILE A 94 32.35 -7.35 -10.43
N ASP A 95 32.93 -6.17 -10.35
CA ASP A 95 34.24 -5.97 -9.72
C ASP A 95 34.12 -5.71 -8.22
N LYS A 96 35.27 -5.69 -7.53
CA LYS A 96 35.32 -5.49 -6.08
C LYS A 96 34.76 -4.12 -5.65
N PRO A 97 35.06 -3.00 -6.34
CA PRO A 97 34.46 -1.71 -6.02
C PRO A 97 32.93 -1.74 -6.11
N ALA A 98 32.36 -2.22 -7.23
CA ALA A 98 30.90 -2.27 -7.38
C ALA A 98 30.25 -3.20 -6.35
N HIS A 99 30.88 -4.33 -6.04
CA HIS A 99 30.41 -5.22 -4.96
C HIS A 99 30.39 -4.50 -3.61
N ALA A 100 31.46 -3.79 -3.24
CA ALA A 100 31.54 -3.07 -1.98
C ALA A 100 30.48 -1.98 -1.86
N ASP A 101 30.25 -1.20 -2.92
CA ASP A 101 29.23 -0.15 -2.95
C ASP A 101 27.83 -0.74 -2.76
N LEU A 102 27.51 -1.81 -3.50
CA LEU A 102 26.20 -2.47 -3.43
C LEU A 102 25.95 -3.11 -2.06
N VAL A 103 26.96 -3.76 -1.46
CA VAL A 103 26.86 -4.30 -0.10
C VAL A 103 26.64 -3.17 0.90
N GLY A 104 27.35 -2.04 0.77
CA GLY A 104 27.16 -0.87 1.61
C GLY A 104 25.74 -0.30 1.52
N MET A 105 25.13 -0.30 0.33
CA MET A 105 23.73 0.08 0.15
C MET A 105 22.78 -0.88 0.89
N LEU A 106 23.00 -2.20 0.79
CA LEU A 106 22.18 -3.20 1.49
C LEU A 106 22.30 -3.06 3.01
N ASP A 107 23.52 -2.81 3.53
CA ASP A 107 23.75 -2.58 4.96
C ASP A 107 23.02 -1.31 5.45
N GLY A 108 23.02 -0.25 4.64
CA GLY A 108 22.25 0.97 4.91
C GLY A 108 20.73 0.74 4.96
N MET A 109 20.21 -0.12 4.08
CA MET A 109 18.80 -0.52 4.08
C MET A 109 18.44 -1.40 5.28
N ALA A 110 19.34 -2.28 5.72
CA ALA A 110 19.11 -3.19 6.84
C ALA A 110 18.89 -2.48 8.18
N ALA A 111 19.37 -1.24 8.30
CA ALA A 111 19.13 -0.40 9.49
C ALA A 111 17.68 0.12 9.59
N ALA A 112 16.90 0.08 8.50
CA ALA A 112 15.61 0.77 8.43
C ALA A 112 14.60 0.36 9.53
N PRO A 113 14.35 -0.94 9.81
CA PRO A 113 13.38 -1.33 10.85
C PRO A 113 13.74 -0.76 12.23
N GLY A 114 15.03 -0.78 12.60
CA GLY A 114 15.51 -0.26 13.89
C GLY A 114 15.50 1.27 14.00
N LEU A 115 15.37 1.99 12.89
CA LEU A 115 15.25 3.45 12.86
C LEU A 115 13.80 3.95 12.90
N LEU A 116 12.83 3.03 12.75
CA LEU A 116 11.39 3.31 12.71
C LEU A 116 10.65 2.88 13.97
N ALA A 117 11.27 2.01 14.78
CA ALA A 117 10.74 1.46 16.03
C ALA A 117 10.74 2.47 17.19
#